data_AF-A0AAV5RHR8-F1
#
_entry.id   AF-A0AAV5RHR8-F1
#
_cell.length_a   1.000
_cell.length_b   1.000
_cell.length_c   1.000
_cell.angle_alpha   90.00
_cell.angle_beta   90.00
_cell.angle_gamma   90.00
#
_symmetry.space_group_name_H-M   'P 1'
#
loop_
_entity.id
_entity.type
_entity.pdbx_description
1 polymer ?
#
loop_
_entity_poly.entity_id
_entity_poly.type
_entity_poly.pdbx_seq_one_letter_code
_entity_poly.pdbx_strand_id
1 'polypeptide(L)'
;MVRLKARYLLFEILYPNRAELLGNADGKLFIKTLRQNIETYFGEYGMGQCQSMLVMKFFNPDTGLGIIRVGRGQEKIVQAAMTLMTHMNTDPVIIRIRRVSGTVKKSQEHALAISKQELFAI
;
A
#
# COMPACT_ATOMS: atom_id res chain seq x y z
N MET A 1 6.66 -30.10 4.09
CA MET A 1 7.43 -28.90 4.49
C MET A 1 6.46 -27.70 4.56
N VAL A 2 6.29 -27.09 5.73
CA VAL A 2 5.33 -25.98 5.96
C VAL A 2 6.07 -24.64 5.86
N ARG A 3 5.54 -23.69 5.09
CA ARG A 3 6.08 -22.33 4.96
C ARG A 3 5.00 -21.29 5.20
N LEU A 4 5.37 -20.17 5.83
CA LEU A 4 4.48 -19.01 5.95
C LEU A 4 4.28 -18.37 4.58
N LYS A 5 3.01 -18.28 4.13
CA LYS A 5 2.65 -17.70 2.83
C LYS A 5 2.27 -16.23 3.01
N ALA A 6 2.91 -15.36 2.23
CA ALA A 6 2.61 -13.93 2.19
C ALA A 6 1.95 -13.52 0.87
N ARG A 7 1.32 -12.35 0.88
CA ARG A 7 0.83 -11.64 -0.31
C ARG A 7 1.52 -10.27 -0.38
N TYR A 8 1.64 -9.77 -1.60
CA TYR A 8 2.24 -8.47 -1.89
C TYR A 8 1.23 -7.63 -2.63
N LEU A 9 0.93 -6.45 -2.08
CA LEU A 9 -0.02 -5.50 -2.63
C LEU A 9 0.79 -4.38 -3.27
N LEU A 10 0.59 -4.21 -4.57
CA LEU A 10 1.05 -3.06 -5.32
C LEU A 10 -0.07 -2.01 -5.28
N PHE A 11 0.26 -0.84 -4.75
CA PHE A 11 -0.65 0.29 -4.64
C PHE A 11 0.01 1.56 -5.15
N GLU A 12 -0.83 2.54 -5.41
CA GLU A 12 -0.47 3.87 -5.90
C GLU A 12 -1.23 4.90 -5.08
N ILE A 13 -0.55 5.96 -4.67
CA ILE A 13 -1.15 7.08 -3.95
C ILE A 13 -1.35 8.23 -4.94
N LEU A 14 -2.60 8.64 -5.08
CA LEU A 14 -2.99 9.79 -5.88
C LEU A 14 -3.22 10.98 -4.96
N TYR A 15 -2.45 12.04 -5.19
CA TYR A 15 -2.59 13.33 -4.51
C TYR A 15 -3.45 14.25 -5.39
N PRO A 16 -4.66 14.63 -4.97
CA PRO A 16 -5.51 15.53 -5.73
C PRO A 16 -4.90 16.93 -5.86
N ASN A 17 -4.12 17.37 -4.86
CA ASN A 17 -3.31 18.58 -4.92
C ASN A 17 -1.82 18.22 -4.97
N ARG A 18 -1.33 17.90 -6.17
CA ARG A 18 0.03 17.37 -6.40
C ARG A 18 1.16 18.36 -6.06
N ALA A 19 0.85 19.66 -5.94
CA ALA A 19 1.83 20.74 -5.91
C ALA A 19 2.67 20.81 -4.61
N GLU A 20 2.18 20.30 -3.47
CA GLU A 20 2.82 20.53 -2.16
C GLU A 20 3.41 19.26 -1.51
N LEU A 21 3.17 18.06 -2.07
CA LEU A 21 3.23 16.81 -1.30
C LEU A 21 4.30 15.80 -1.71
N LEU A 22 5.00 16.03 -2.82
CA LEU A 22 6.01 15.07 -3.33
C LEU A 22 7.22 14.90 -2.37
N GLY A 23 7.47 15.87 -1.49
CA GLY A 23 8.61 15.83 -0.56
C GLY A 23 8.36 15.15 0.79
N ASN A 24 7.10 14.95 1.20
CA ASN A 24 6.75 14.51 2.57
C ASN A 24 6.11 13.11 2.64
N ALA A 25 5.98 12.42 1.51
CA ALA A 25 5.42 11.07 1.48
C ALA A 25 6.44 10.06 2.06
N ASP A 26 6.41 9.90 3.37
CA ASP A 26 7.25 8.92 4.06
C ASP A 26 6.58 7.55 4.12
N GLY A 27 7.28 6.51 3.66
CA GLY A 27 6.78 5.14 3.73
C GLY A 27 6.48 4.66 5.16
N LYS A 28 7.22 5.18 6.15
CA LYS A 28 6.97 4.92 7.57
C LYS A 28 5.66 5.55 8.04
N LEU A 29 5.40 6.78 7.59
CA LEU A 29 4.20 7.51 7.91
C LEU A 29 2.98 6.77 7.34
N PHE A 30 3.06 6.34 6.08
CA PHE A 30 2.01 5.54 5.45
C PHE A 30 1.64 4.31 6.27
N ILE A 31 2.62 3.53 6.74
CA ILE A 31 2.36 2.34 7.54
C ILE A 31 1.73 2.68 8.89
N LYS A 32 2.12 3.80 9.51
CA LYS A 32 1.51 4.27 10.76
C LYS A 32 0.03 4.64 10.54
N THR A 33 -0.26 5.42 9.50
CA THR A 33 -1.64 5.82 9.19
C THR A 33 -2.49 4.61 8.78
N LEU A 34 -1.94 3.69 7.98
CA LEU A 34 -2.65 2.45 7.62
C LEU A 34 -3.00 1.62 8.85
N ARG A 35 -2.08 1.52 9.82
CA ARG A 35 -2.31 0.82 11.09
C ARG A 35 -3.45 1.45 11.90
N GLN A 36 -3.42 2.78 12.05
CA GLN A 36 -4.49 3.52 12.70
C GLN A 36 -5.83 3.30 11.97
N ASN A 37 -5.82 3.26 10.64
CA ASN A 37 -7.05 3.05 9.87
C ASN A 37 -7.60 1.63 10.04
N ILE A 38 -6.73 0.62 10.09
CA ILE A 38 -7.13 -0.77 10.37
C ILE A 38 -7.75 -0.85 11.76
N GLU A 39 -7.15 -0.20 12.76
CA GLU A 39 -7.67 -0.15 14.13
C GLU A 39 -9.04 0.53 14.21
N THR A 40 -9.23 1.67 13.52
CA THR A 40 -10.51 2.39 13.48
C THR A 40 -11.64 1.55 12.86
N TYR A 41 -11.38 0.85 11.75
CA TYR A 41 -12.44 0.15 11.01
C TYR A 41 -12.61 -1.32 11.41
N PHE A 42 -11.55 -2.01 11.82
CA PHE A 42 -11.56 -3.44 12.13
C PHE A 42 -11.25 -3.75 13.60
N GLY A 43 -11.02 -2.72 14.41
CA GLY A 43 -10.70 -2.84 15.83
C GLY A 43 -9.35 -3.52 16.10
N GLU A 44 -9.15 -3.85 17.37
CA GLU A 44 -7.94 -4.54 17.84
C GLU A 44 -7.75 -5.92 17.19
N TYR A 45 -8.86 -6.61 16.86
CA TYR A 45 -8.80 -7.91 16.19
C TYR A 45 -8.17 -7.81 14.80
N GLY A 46 -8.62 -6.86 13.97
CA GLY A 46 -8.06 -6.65 12.64
C GLY A 46 -6.60 -6.22 12.71
N MET A 47 -6.28 -5.35 13.66
CA MET A 47 -4.92 -4.88 13.89
C MET A 47 -3.98 -6.02 14.33
N GLY A 48 -4.36 -6.81 15.34
CA GLY A 48 -3.55 -7.92 15.84
C GLY A 48 -3.28 -8.99 14.78
N GLN A 49 -4.26 -9.28 13.93
CA GLN A 49 -4.09 -10.22 12.82
C GLN A 49 -3.10 -9.70 11.75
N CYS A 50 -3.19 -8.42 11.38
CA CYS A 50 -2.42 -7.85 10.29
C CYS A 50 -0.99 -7.42 10.70
N GLN A 51 -0.81 -6.99 11.95
CA GLN A 51 0.40 -6.30 12.42
C GLN A 51 1.68 -7.13 12.22
N SER A 52 1.60 -8.45 12.40
CA SER A 52 2.77 -9.35 12.33
C SER A 52 3.45 -9.39 10.96
N MET A 53 2.69 -9.24 9.87
CA MET A 53 3.20 -9.38 8.50
C MET A 53 3.12 -8.09 7.67
N LEU A 54 2.49 -7.05 8.20
CA LEU A 54 2.32 -5.75 7.53
C LEU A 54 3.65 -4.97 7.50
N VAL A 55 4.38 -5.11 6.40
CA VAL A 55 5.68 -4.47 6.20
C VAL A 55 5.75 -3.83 4.82
N MET A 56 6.10 -2.55 4.76
CA MET A 56 6.39 -1.87 3.50
C MET A 56 7.73 -2.38 2.94
N LYS A 57 7.73 -2.82 1.68
CA LYS A 57 8.91 -3.34 0.98
C LYS A 57 9.52 -2.34 0.03
N PHE A 58 8.70 -1.51 -0.59
CA PHE A 58 9.12 -0.51 -1.55
C PHE A 58 8.13 0.64 -1.49
N PHE A 59 8.63 1.86 -1.57
CA PHE A 59 7.82 3.05 -1.74
C PHE A 59 8.64 4.09 -2.50
N ASN A 60 8.08 4.65 -3.55
CA ASN A 60 8.65 5.73 -4.31
C ASN A 60 7.77 6.98 -4.13
N PRO A 61 8.23 8.01 -3.41
CA PRO A 61 7.51 9.27 -3.21
C PRO A 61 7.14 9.98 -4.52
N ASP A 62 8.01 9.94 -5.53
CA ASP A 62 7.85 10.71 -6.77
C ASP A 62 6.69 10.19 -7.63
N THR A 63 6.52 8.87 -7.63
CA THR A 63 5.45 8.18 -8.40
C THR A 63 4.27 7.79 -7.52
N GLY A 64 4.38 7.90 -6.20
CA GLY A 64 3.39 7.41 -5.24
C GLY A 64 3.21 5.88 -5.25
N LEU A 65 4.09 5.14 -5.93
CA LEU A 65 3.99 3.68 -6.05
C LEU A 65 4.62 2.99 -4.85
N GLY A 66 3.91 2.02 -4.30
CA GLY A 66 4.39 1.25 -3.15
C GLY A 66 4.03 -0.23 -3.22
N ILE A 67 4.84 -1.03 -2.53
CA ILE A 67 4.64 -2.47 -2.34
C ILE A 67 4.59 -2.77 -0.85
N ILE A 68 3.50 -3.38 -0.40
CA ILE A 68 3.33 -3.84 0.98
C ILE A 68 3.25 -5.36 1.01
N ARG A 69 3.93 -5.95 1.98
CA ARG A 69 3.79 -7.35 2.36
C ARG A 69 2.65 -7.48 3.36
N VAL A 70 1.81 -8.50 3.20
CA VAL A 70 0.76 -8.91 4.14
C VAL A 70 0.73 -10.43 4.28
N GLY A 71 0.10 -10.94 5.35
CA GLY A 71 -0.14 -12.37 5.49
C GLY A 71 -1.24 -12.88 4.57
N ARG A 72 -1.15 -14.15 4.16
CA ARG A 72 -2.23 -14.81 3.41
C ARG A 72 -3.43 -15.04 4.35
N GLY A 73 -4.60 -14.60 3.93
CA GLY A 73 -5.86 -14.57 4.70
C GLY A 73 -6.23 -13.15 5.17
N GLN A 74 -5.24 -12.26 5.31
CA GLN A 74 -5.40 -10.90 5.84
C GLN A 74 -5.51 -9.85 4.73
N GLU A 75 -5.23 -10.22 3.47
CA GLU A 75 -5.12 -9.28 2.37
C GLU A 75 -6.39 -8.46 2.15
N LYS A 76 -7.56 -9.05 2.41
CA LYS A 76 -8.85 -8.38 2.25
C LYS A 76 -9.06 -7.25 3.26
N ILE A 77 -8.64 -7.47 4.51
CA ILE A 77 -8.72 -6.46 5.58
C ILE A 77 -7.85 -5.27 5.22
N VAL A 78 -6.60 -5.54 4.81
CA VAL A 78 -5.67 -4.47 4.42
C VAL A 78 -6.14 -3.75 3.15
N GLN A 79 -6.70 -4.45 2.17
CA GLN A 79 -7.27 -3.82 0.97
C GLN A 79 -8.43 -2.89 1.33
N ALA A 80 -9.38 -3.37 2.12
CA ALA A 80 -10.52 -2.57 2.56
C ALA A 80 -10.07 -1.35 3.37
N ALA A 81 -9.14 -1.53 4.31
CA ALA A 81 -8.57 -0.42 5.06
C ALA A 81 -7.86 0.61 4.17
N MET A 82 -7.15 0.18 3.13
CA MET A 82 -6.53 1.11 2.17
C MET A 82 -7.56 1.86 1.33
N THR A 83 -8.63 1.20 0.88
CA THR A 83 -9.69 1.86 0.09
C THR A 83 -10.50 2.86 0.90
N LEU A 84 -10.62 2.66 2.22
CA LEU A 84 -11.33 3.57 3.13
C LEU A 84 -10.45 4.71 3.65
N MET A 85 -9.17 4.72 3.32
CA MET A 85 -8.25 5.75 3.76
C MET A 85 -8.39 6.98 2.87
N THR A 86 -8.91 8.07 3.44
CA THR A 86 -9.15 9.35 2.74
C THR A 86 -8.13 10.42 3.07
N HIS A 87 -7.43 10.31 4.20
CA HIS A 87 -6.45 11.28 4.66
C HIS A 87 -5.13 10.61 5.05
N MET A 88 -4.03 11.26 4.71
CA MET A 88 -2.72 10.96 5.25
C MET A 88 -2.21 12.20 5.98
N ASN A 89 -2.09 12.10 7.31
CA ASN A 89 -1.94 13.26 8.19
C ASN A 89 -3.06 14.29 7.95
N THR A 90 -2.74 15.39 7.26
CA THR A 90 -3.59 16.54 6.97
C THR A 90 -4.10 16.55 5.54
N ASP A 91 -3.49 15.75 4.66
CA ASP A 91 -3.71 15.86 3.22
C ASP A 91 -4.70 14.81 2.73
N PRO A 92 -5.67 15.20 1.88
CA PRO A 92 -6.57 14.25 1.26
C PRO A 92 -5.79 13.38 0.27
N VAL A 93 -5.91 12.06 0.40
CA VAL A 93 -5.25 11.08 -0.46
C VAL A 93 -6.23 10.06 -0.97
N ILE A 94 -6.01 9.58 -2.19
CA ILE A 94 -6.75 8.48 -2.77
C ILE A 94 -5.77 7.33 -3.02
N ILE A 95 -6.01 6.20 -2.36
CA ILE A 95 -5.18 5.00 -2.54
C ILE A 95 -5.82 4.10 -3.58
N ARG A 96 -5.09 3.83 -4.66
CA ARG A 96 -5.48 2.88 -5.70
C ARG A 96 -4.69 1.60 -5.56
N ILE A 97 -5.38 0.49 -5.36
CA ILE A 97 -4.75 -0.83 -5.36
C ILE A 97 -4.68 -1.31 -6.81
N ARG A 98 -3.46 -1.51 -7.32
CA ARG A 98 -3.23 -1.93 -8.70
C ARG A 98 -3.23 -3.45 -8.83
N ARG A 99 -2.55 -4.16 -7.92
CA ARG A 99 -2.41 -5.63 -8.02
C ARG A 99 -2.10 -6.31 -6.69
N VAL A 100 -2.55 -7.55 -6.57
CA VAL A 100 -2.17 -8.48 -5.50
C VAL A 100 -1.37 -9.64 -6.10
N SER A 101 -0.22 -9.94 -5.52
CA SER A 101 0.70 -10.96 -6.01
C SER A 101 1.15 -11.90 -4.89
N GLY A 102 1.57 -13.11 -5.27
CA GLY A 102 2.15 -14.08 -4.32
C GLY A 102 3.65 -13.90 -4.08
N THR A 103 4.36 -13.19 -4.96
CA THR A 103 5.81 -12.98 -4.88
C THR A 103 6.17 -11.52 -5.13
N VAL A 104 7.28 -11.07 -4.54
CA VAL A 104 7.80 -9.70 -4.74
C VAL A 104 8.18 -9.49 -6.20
N LYS A 105 8.87 -10.47 -6.81
CA LYS A 105 9.33 -10.40 -8.20
C LYS A 105 8.18 -10.08 -9.18
N LYS A 106 7.05 -10.78 -9.07
CA LYS A 106 5.87 -10.49 -9.90
C LYS A 106 5.30 -9.10 -9.64
N SER A 107 5.32 -8.63 -8.39
CA SER A 107 4.84 -7.28 -8.06
C SER A 107 5.73 -6.20 -8.67
N GLN A 108 7.05 -6.42 -8.66
CA GLN A 108 8.03 -5.52 -9.28
C GLN A 108 7.91 -5.50 -10.80
N GLU A 109 7.76 -6.66 -11.44
CA GLU A 109 7.52 -6.76 -12.89
C GLU A 109 6.27 -5.96 -13.29
N HIS A 110 5.19 -6.02 -12.51
CA HIS A 110 4.00 -5.21 -12.75
C HIS A 110 4.19 -3.73 -12.48
N ALA A 111 4.94 -3.35 -11.43
CA ALA A 111 5.27 -1.95 -11.18
C ALA A 111 6.05 -1.35 -12.37
N LEU A 112 7.04 -2.08 -12.88
CA LEU A 112 7.81 -1.68 -14.06
C LEU A 112 6.95 -1.61 -15.33
N ALA A 113 6.01 -2.55 -15.51
CA ALA A 113 5.10 -2.53 -16.65
C ALA A 113 4.19 -1.28 -16.63
N ILE A 114 3.71 -0.89 -15.44
CA ILE A 114 2.91 0.33 -15.25
C ILE A 114 3.73 1.58 -15.57
N SER A 115 4.93 1.71 -14.99
CA SER A 115 5.80 2.86 -15.26
C SER A 115 6.15 2.98 -16.75
N LYS A 116 6.37 1.86 -17.44
CA LYS A 116 6.55 1.86 -18.90
C LYS A 116 5.32 2.36 -19.63
N GLN A 117 4.12 1.90 -19.26
CA GLN A 117 2.88 2.35 -19.88
C GLN A 117 2.65 3.85 -19.69
N GLU A 118 2.94 4.38 -18.50
CA GLU A 118 2.83 5.81 -18.21
C GLU A 118 3.80 6.66 -19.05
N LEU A 119 5.01 6.16 -19.30
CA LEU A 119 5.99 6.80 -20.16
C LEU A 119 5.56 6.85 -21.64
N PHE A 120 4.89 5.80 -22.14
CA PHE A 120 4.44 5.72 -23.54
C PHE A 120 3.05 6.34 -23.77
N ALA A 121 2.34 6.72 -22.72
CA ALA A 121 1.03 7.37 -22.81
C ALA A 121 1.11 8.88 -23.04
N ILE A 122 2.32 9.45 -23.06
CA ILE A 122 2.64 10.86 -23.34
C ILE A 122 3.11 10.96 -24.78
#